data_AF-A0A926E1K5-F1
#
_entry.id   AF-A0A926E1K5-F1
#
_cell.length_a   1.000
_cell.length_b   1.000
_cell.length_c   1.000
_cell.angle_alpha   90.00
_cell.angle_beta   90.00
_cell.angle_gamma   90.00
#
_symmetry.space_group_name_H-M   'P 1'
#
loop_
_entity.id
_entity.type
_entity.pdbx_description
1 polymer ?
#
loop_
_entity_poly.entity_id
_entity_poly.type
_entity_poly.pdbx_seq_one_letter_code
_entity_poly.pdbx_strand_id
1 'polypeptide(L)'
;MFDSLKAVRNVQIISHGGVAPLSKKQIVGLIINLPDANKNLTKDEFNKIYQLYQTFRKDTTKSVLDYQAYVQVCSEIIAEFEKIAPFKFYNGEDSVDLARESDARKELRSKIRQVDASIRAATETLENAISDLGDLTIDDVVTAYNEGKISSEERERLINSIECLQTIIQSHPQILEELKKGKIDLLNQLRDTY
;
A
#
# COMPACT_ATOMS: atom_id res chain seq x y z
N MET A 1 1.88 16.84 -17.80
CA MET A 1 3.05 16.76 -18.72
C MET A 1 3.76 18.11 -18.86
N PHE A 2 3.11 19.16 -19.36
CA PHE A 2 3.74 20.48 -19.54
C PHE A 2 4.21 21.20 -18.25
N ASP A 3 3.50 21.00 -17.14
CA ASP A 3 3.84 21.63 -15.85
C ASP A 3 5.16 21.08 -15.27
N SER A 4 5.39 19.78 -15.42
CA SER A 4 6.64 19.12 -15.00
C SER A 4 7.85 19.56 -15.84
N LEU A 5 7.69 19.70 -17.16
CA LEU A 5 8.76 20.19 -18.04
C LEU A 5 9.17 21.64 -17.72
N LYS A 6 8.19 22.49 -17.37
CA LYS A 6 8.45 23.86 -16.91
C LYS A 6 9.19 23.86 -15.56
N ALA A 7 8.80 22.98 -14.64
CA ALA A 7 9.49 22.85 -13.36
C ALA A 7 10.95 22.43 -13.54
N VAL A 8 11.24 21.44 -14.39
CA VAL A 8 12.61 21.02 -14.71
C VAL A 8 13.43 22.19 -15.27
N ARG A 9 12.89 22.95 -16.21
CA ARG A 9 13.57 24.13 -16.77
C ARG A 9 13.84 25.20 -15.69
N ASN A 10 12.90 25.42 -14.77
CA ASN A 10 13.08 26.37 -13.68
C ASN A 10 14.17 25.91 -12.70
N VAL A 11 14.25 24.61 -12.40
CA VAL A 11 15.35 24.04 -11.61
C VAL A 11 16.69 24.21 -12.33
N GLN A 12 16.74 24.03 -13.65
CA GLN A 12 17.95 24.32 -14.42
C GLN A 12 18.37 25.80 -14.33
N ILE A 13 17.43 26.74 -14.37
CA ILE A 13 17.76 28.17 -14.18
C ILE A 13 18.37 28.39 -12.80
N ILE A 14 17.74 27.82 -11.77
CA ILE A 14 18.21 27.92 -10.38
C ILE A 14 19.60 27.28 -10.20
N SER A 15 19.87 26.13 -10.83
CA SER A 15 21.16 25.44 -10.73
C SER A 15 22.33 26.21 -11.36
N HIS A 16 22.04 27.13 -12.28
CA HIS A 16 23.03 28.02 -12.89
C HIS A 16 23.11 29.39 -12.19
N GLY A 17 22.59 29.51 -10.97
CA GLY A 17 22.65 30.74 -10.16
C GLY A 17 21.55 31.75 -10.46
N GLY A 18 20.56 31.40 -11.29
CA GLY A 18 19.38 32.22 -11.52
C GLY A 18 18.32 32.06 -10.42
N VAL A 19 17.21 32.78 -10.59
CA VAL A 19 16.01 32.63 -9.75
C VAL A 19 14.83 32.25 -10.62
N ALA A 20 13.94 31.38 -10.11
CA ALA A 20 12.76 30.96 -10.85
C ALA A 20 11.57 30.65 -9.92
N PRO A 21 10.33 30.81 -10.42
CA PRO A 21 9.14 30.48 -9.63
C PRO A 21 8.88 28.97 -9.61
N LEU A 22 8.77 28.38 -8.42
CA LEU A 22 8.40 26.99 -8.21
C LEU A 22 7.37 26.86 -7.07
N SER A 23 6.47 25.88 -7.19
CA SER A 23 5.57 25.49 -6.10
C SER A 23 6.00 24.20 -5.43
N LYS A 24 5.53 23.95 -4.19
CA LYS A 24 5.79 22.68 -3.50
C LYS A 24 5.25 21.48 -4.29
N LYS A 25 4.10 21.60 -4.97
CA LYS A 25 3.61 20.58 -5.93
C LYS A 25 4.61 20.23 -7.03
N GLN A 26 5.31 21.23 -7.55
CA GLN A 26 6.31 21.03 -8.60
C GLN A 26 7.57 20.39 -8.02
N ILE A 27 8.06 20.89 -6.88
CA ILE A 27 9.26 20.39 -6.21
C ILE A 27 9.08 18.93 -5.77
N VAL A 28 7.97 18.60 -5.08
CA VAL A 28 7.69 17.22 -4.63
C VAL A 28 7.60 16.24 -5.80
N GLY A 29 7.08 16.69 -6.95
CA GLY A 29 6.98 15.87 -8.16
C GLY A 29 8.31 15.62 -8.88
N LEU A 30 9.37 16.33 -8.51
CA LEU A 30 10.72 16.13 -9.04
C LEU A 30 11.57 15.26 -8.11
N ILE A 31 11.38 15.37 -6.78
CA ILE A 31 12.24 14.70 -5.80
C ILE A 31 11.67 13.38 -5.26
N ILE A 32 10.37 13.11 -5.45
CA ILE A 32 9.72 11.86 -5.00
C ILE A 32 9.39 10.96 -6.19
N ASN A 33 10.01 9.79 -6.23
CA ASN A 33 9.74 8.71 -7.18
C ASN A 33 8.73 7.71 -6.57
N LEU A 34 7.46 7.86 -6.93
CA LEU A 34 6.39 6.96 -6.49
C LEU A 34 6.53 5.52 -7.00
N PRO A 35 6.95 5.25 -8.26
CA PRO A 35 7.27 3.90 -8.68
C PRO A 35 8.28 3.19 -7.78
N ASP A 36 9.36 3.87 -7.39
CA ASP A 36 10.35 3.33 -6.46
C ASP A 36 9.78 3.14 -5.07
N ALA A 37 8.99 4.10 -4.58
CA ALA A 37 8.28 3.95 -3.31
C ALA A 37 7.42 2.68 -3.29
N ASN A 38 6.64 2.43 -4.35
CA ASN A 38 5.79 1.24 -4.46
C ASN A 38 6.61 -0.05 -4.58
N LYS A 39 7.76 0.03 -5.25
CA LYS A 39 8.68 -1.09 -5.43
C LYS A 39 9.45 -1.42 -4.16
N ASN A 40 9.78 -0.47 -3.30
CA ASN A 40 10.74 -0.66 -2.21
C ASN A 40 10.09 -0.72 -0.83
N LEU A 41 8.95 -0.06 -0.63
CA LEU A 41 8.29 0.06 0.67
C LEU A 41 7.23 -1.02 0.90
N THR A 42 6.80 -1.18 2.15
CA THR A 42 5.59 -1.94 2.48
C THR A 42 4.34 -1.20 1.97
N LYS A 43 3.20 -1.90 1.86
CA LYS A 43 1.94 -1.27 1.42
C LYS A 43 1.52 -0.12 2.33
N ASP A 44 1.69 -0.25 3.65
CA ASP A 44 1.32 0.78 4.61
C ASP A 44 2.23 2.00 4.54
N GLU A 45 3.54 1.80 4.41
CA GLU A 45 4.50 2.88 4.18
C GLU A 45 4.22 3.57 2.85
N PHE A 46 4.04 2.81 1.76
CA PHE A 46 3.69 3.36 0.46
C PHE A 46 2.41 4.20 0.51
N ASN A 47 1.36 3.71 1.16
CA ASN A 47 0.11 4.44 1.31
C ASN A 47 0.31 5.77 2.05
N LYS A 48 1.10 5.77 3.14
CA LYS A 48 1.45 7.00 3.88
C LYS A 48 2.27 7.98 3.03
N ILE A 49 3.29 7.49 2.33
CA ILE A 49 4.10 8.28 1.38
C ILE A 49 3.20 8.88 0.28
N TYR A 50 2.30 8.09 -0.29
CA TYR A 50 1.38 8.53 -1.32
C TYR A 50 0.42 9.61 -0.80
N GLN A 51 -0.14 9.45 0.40
CA GLN A 51 -1.01 10.46 1.02
C GLN A 51 -0.27 11.78 1.29
N LEU A 52 0.96 11.72 1.80
CA LEU A 52 1.78 12.90 2.03
C LEU A 52 2.15 13.59 0.71
N TYR A 53 2.54 12.81 -0.31
CA TYR A 53 2.75 13.29 -1.67
C TYR A 53 1.53 14.04 -2.20
N GLN A 54 0.33 13.46 -2.07
CA GLN A 54 -0.90 14.12 -2.51
C GLN A 54 -1.21 15.40 -1.73
N THR A 55 -0.79 15.49 -0.47
CA THR A 55 -0.92 16.70 0.34
C THR A 55 -0.06 17.83 -0.22
N PHE A 56 1.23 17.58 -0.47
CA PHE A 56 2.10 18.57 -1.12
C PHE A 56 1.67 18.92 -2.54
N ARG A 57 1.05 17.98 -3.26
CA ARG A 57 0.52 18.20 -4.62
C ARG A 57 -0.63 19.20 -4.68
N LYS A 58 -1.29 19.49 -3.55
CA LYS A 58 -2.34 20.52 -3.47
C LYS A 58 -1.77 21.94 -3.40
N ASP A 59 -0.51 22.10 -2.98
CA ASP A 59 0.12 23.42 -2.89
C ASP A 59 0.65 23.89 -4.25
N THR A 60 -0.14 24.74 -4.90
CA THR A 60 0.14 25.35 -6.21
C THR A 60 0.79 26.72 -6.09
N THR A 61 1.02 27.23 -4.88
CA THR A 61 1.59 28.56 -4.63
C THR A 61 3.03 28.61 -5.14
N LYS A 62 3.32 29.59 -6.00
CA LYS A 62 4.67 29.75 -6.56
C LYS A 62 5.45 30.77 -5.75
N SER A 63 6.61 30.34 -5.26
CA SER A 63 7.61 31.23 -4.67
C SER A 63 8.77 31.38 -5.64
N VAL A 64 9.33 32.59 -5.75
CA VAL A 64 10.57 32.81 -6.50
C VAL A 64 11.72 32.33 -5.63
N LEU A 65 12.46 31.33 -6.11
CA LEU A 65 13.52 30.68 -5.35
C LEU A 65 14.86 30.88 -6.07
N ASP A 66 15.90 31.13 -5.29
CA ASP A 66 17.30 30.92 -5.68
C ASP A 66 17.76 29.51 -5.28
N TYR A 67 19.04 29.20 -5.46
CA TYR A 67 19.58 27.88 -5.15
C TYR A 67 19.43 27.51 -3.67
N GLN A 68 19.74 28.42 -2.75
CA GLN A 68 19.67 28.15 -1.31
C GLN A 68 18.24 27.93 -0.86
N ALA A 69 17.32 28.80 -1.29
CA ALA A 69 15.91 28.67 -0.98
C ALA A 69 15.30 27.39 -1.57
N TYR A 70 15.70 27.00 -2.80
CA TYR A 70 15.28 25.74 -3.40
C TYR A 70 15.74 24.53 -2.60
N VAL A 71 17.03 24.46 -2.24
CA VAL A 71 17.59 23.35 -1.44
C VAL A 71 16.93 23.27 -0.08
N GLN A 72 16.65 24.40 0.56
CA GLN A 72 15.95 24.45 1.84
C GLN A 72 14.55 23.84 1.73
N VAL A 73 13.76 24.24 0.73
CA VAL A 73 12.41 23.70 0.52
C VAL A 73 12.46 22.20 0.20
N CYS A 74 13.42 21.75 -0.60
CA CYS A 74 13.63 20.31 -0.85
C CYS A 74 13.91 19.56 0.46
N SER A 75 14.80 20.09 1.30
CA SER A 75 15.18 19.47 2.58
C SER A 75 14.00 19.38 3.55
N GLU A 76 13.19 20.44 3.63
CA GLU A 76 11.97 20.44 4.45
C GLU A 76 10.95 19.39 3.97
N ILE A 77 10.74 19.29 2.66
CA ILE A 77 9.86 18.26 2.11
C ILE A 77 10.42 16.88 2.44
N ILE A 78 11.69 16.61 2.13
CA ILE A 78 12.33 15.31 2.40
C ILE A 78 12.21 14.92 3.87
N ALA A 79 12.47 15.84 4.80
CA ALA A 79 12.38 15.60 6.23
C ALA A 79 10.97 15.14 6.67
N GLU A 80 9.89 15.62 6.03
CA GLU A 80 8.54 15.14 6.32
C GLU A 80 8.31 13.70 5.83
N PHE A 81 8.86 13.33 4.67
CA PHE A 81 8.76 11.95 4.17
C PHE A 81 9.66 10.98 4.95
N GLU A 82 10.83 11.42 5.43
CA GLU A 82 11.76 10.60 6.22
C GLU A 82 11.17 10.12 7.55
N LYS A 83 10.17 10.82 8.08
CA LYS A 83 9.40 10.36 9.25
C LYS A 83 8.59 9.08 8.96
N ILE A 84 8.34 8.77 7.69
CA ILE A 84 7.57 7.59 7.25
C ILE A 84 8.52 6.49 6.81
N ALA A 85 9.46 6.82 5.91
CA ALA A 85 10.45 5.88 5.39
C ALA A 85 11.71 6.63 4.92
N PRO A 86 12.90 6.03 4.98
CA PRO A 86 14.15 6.67 4.53
C PRO A 86 14.11 7.12 3.06
N PHE A 87 14.62 8.32 2.76
CA PHE A 87 14.52 8.96 1.44
C PHE A 87 15.06 8.10 0.28
N LYS A 88 16.12 7.34 0.54
CA LYS A 88 16.76 6.42 -0.43
C LYS A 88 15.83 5.39 -1.09
N PHE A 89 14.66 5.13 -0.51
CA PHE A 89 13.71 4.16 -1.08
C PHE A 89 12.80 4.74 -2.15
N TYR A 90 12.79 6.07 -2.33
CA TYR A 90 11.87 6.78 -3.22
C TYR A 90 12.46 8.07 -3.81
N ASN A 91 13.79 8.18 -3.88
CA ASN A 91 14.47 9.35 -4.45
C ASN A 91 14.71 9.25 -5.96
N GLY A 92 14.48 8.09 -6.59
CA GLY A 92 14.70 7.90 -8.03
C GLY A 92 16.15 7.66 -8.44
N GLU A 93 17.10 7.62 -7.49
CA GLU A 93 18.47 7.22 -7.80
C GLU A 93 18.57 5.70 -7.82
N ASP A 94 19.18 5.19 -8.89
CA ASP A 94 19.35 3.76 -9.12
C ASP A 94 20.22 3.17 -8.02
N SER A 95 19.57 2.52 -7.07
CA SER A 95 19.93 1.25 -6.45
C SER A 95 21.36 0.95 -6.00
N VAL A 96 22.36 1.84 -6.03
CA VAL A 96 23.74 1.47 -5.61
C VAL A 96 23.81 1.24 -4.09
N ASP A 97 23.06 2.01 -3.29
CA ASP A 97 22.91 1.75 -1.85
C ASP A 97 21.79 0.74 -1.52
N LEU A 98 20.88 0.43 -2.46
CA LEU A 98 19.93 -0.69 -2.36
C LEU A 98 20.55 -2.03 -2.83
N ALA A 99 21.61 -2.00 -3.62
CA ALA A 99 22.38 -3.15 -4.05
C ALA A 99 23.29 -3.66 -2.92
N ARG A 100 23.63 -2.77 -1.97
CA ARG A 100 24.23 -3.10 -0.68
C ARG A 100 23.24 -3.70 0.32
N GLU A 101 21.94 -3.74 -0.01
CA GLU A 101 20.96 -4.50 0.76
C GLU A 101 21.31 -5.98 0.58
N SER A 102 21.80 -6.62 1.66
CA SER A 102 22.20 -8.03 1.66
C SER A 102 21.07 -8.90 1.09
N ASP A 103 21.38 -9.96 0.36
CA ASP A 103 20.38 -10.85 -0.23
C ASP A 103 19.31 -11.33 0.77
N ALA A 104 19.70 -11.48 2.05
CA ALA A 104 18.80 -11.78 3.16
C ALA A 104 17.64 -10.77 3.33
N ARG A 105 17.90 -9.46 3.16
CA ARG A 105 16.88 -8.41 3.27
C ARG A 105 15.95 -8.39 2.06
N LYS A 106 16.48 -8.63 0.86
CA LYS A 106 15.65 -8.78 -0.36
C LYS A 106 14.70 -9.97 -0.21
N GLU A 107 15.22 -11.08 0.33
CA GLU A 107 14.44 -12.28 0.62
C GLU A 107 13.35 -11.99 1.67
N LEU A 108 13.67 -11.32 2.78
CA LEU A 108 12.71 -10.94 3.82
C LEU A 108 11.58 -10.05 3.25
N ARG A 109 11.92 -9.03 2.45
CA ARG A 109 10.92 -8.19 1.79
C ARG A 109 10.04 -8.98 0.82
N SER A 110 10.61 -9.93 0.08
CA SER A 110 9.85 -10.82 -0.81
C SER A 110 8.84 -11.67 -0.02
N LYS A 111 9.28 -12.27 1.10
CA LYS A 111 8.40 -13.03 2.00
C LYS A 111 7.29 -12.17 2.58
N ILE A 112 7.58 -10.95 3.03
CA ILE A 112 6.58 -10.00 3.52
C ILE A 112 5.51 -9.72 2.45
N ARG A 113 5.92 -9.51 1.19
CA ARG A 113 4.97 -9.30 0.08
C ARG A 113 4.08 -10.51 -0.18
N GLN A 114 4.65 -11.72 -0.10
CA GLN A 114 3.90 -12.95 -0.27
C GLN A 114 2.85 -13.11 0.83
N VAL A 115 3.23 -12.88 2.10
CA VAL A 115 2.29 -12.92 3.23
C VAL A 115 1.21 -11.84 3.09
N ASP A 116 1.56 -10.63 2.66
CA ASP A 116 0.59 -9.57 2.39
C ASP A 116 -0.41 -9.93 1.29
N ALA A 117 0.01 -10.69 0.26
CA ALA A 117 -0.88 -11.20 -0.76
C ALA A 117 -1.82 -12.28 -0.20
N SER A 118 -1.30 -13.20 0.61
CA SER A 118 -2.10 -14.23 1.27
C SER A 118 -3.14 -13.65 2.23
N ILE A 119 -2.79 -12.61 3.01
CA ILE A 119 -3.74 -11.93 3.90
C ILE A 119 -4.88 -11.31 3.09
N ARG A 120 -4.57 -10.64 1.97
CA ARG A 120 -5.61 -10.06 1.11
C ARG A 120 -6.55 -11.12 0.56
N ALA A 121 -6.01 -12.19 0.01
CA ALA A 121 -6.82 -13.28 -0.56
C ALA A 121 -7.72 -13.94 0.49
N ALA A 122 -7.18 -14.22 1.68
CA ALA A 122 -7.95 -14.80 2.78
C ALA A 122 -9.03 -13.85 3.32
N THR A 123 -8.76 -12.54 3.35
CA THR A 123 -9.74 -11.53 3.76
C THR A 123 -10.89 -11.46 2.75
N GLU A 124 -10.58 -11.39 1.46
CA GLU A 124 -11.57 -11.35 0.38
C GLU A 124 -12.45 -12.61 0.37
N THR A 125 -11.85 -13.79 0.60
CA THR A 125 -12.59 -15.05 0.70
C THR A 125 -13.56 -15.04 1.89
N LEU A 126 -13.14 -14.52 3.03
CA LEU A 126 -13.99 -14.40 4.21
C LEU A 126 -15.13 -13.41 4.00
N GLU A 127 -14.84 -12.22 3.43
CA GLU A 127 -15.85 -11.21 3.14
C GLU A 127 -16.90 -11.71 2.15
N ASN A 128 -16.46 -12.39 1.08
CA ASN A 128 -17.37 -13.02 0.12
C ASN A 128 -18.22 -14.09 0.80
N ALA A 129 -17.63 -14.95 1.64
CA ALA A 129 -18.38 -15.99 2.33
C ALA A 129 -19.44 -15.44 3.28
N ILE A 130 -19.13 -14.36 4.01
CA ILE A 130 -20.08 -13.65 4.88
C ILE A 130 -21.20 -13.03 4.03
N SER A 131 -20.84 -12.38 2.92
CA SER A 131 -21.82 -11.75 2.01
C SER A 131 -22.75 -12.77 1.36
N ASP A 132 -22.21 -13.90 0.90
CA ASP A 132 -22.96 -14.96 0.22
C ASP A 132 -23.88 -15.72 1.20
N LEU A 133 -23.44 -15.91 2.45
CA LEU A 133 -24.27 -16.53 3.49
C LEU A 133 -25.40 -15.60 3.94
N GLY A 134 -25.12 -14.31 4.11
CA GLY A 134 -26.07 -13.34 4.64
C GLY A 134 -26.64 -13.80 5.98
N ASP A 135 -27.96 -13.71 6.12
CA ASP A 135 -28.71 -14.17 7.30
C ASP A 135 -29.33 -15.57 7.11
N LEU A 136 -28.98 -16.29 6.03
CA LEU A 136 -29.62 -17.55 5.68
C LEU A 136 -29.15 -18.68 6.62
N THR A 137 -30.10 -19.35 7.28
CA THR A 137 -29.82 -20.48 8.17
C THR A 137 -30.29 -21.81 7.57
N ILE A 138 -29.77 -22.92 8.10
CA ILE A 138 -30.24 -24.27 7.75
C ILE A 138 -31.74 -24.42 8.09
N ASP A 139 -32.20 -23.82 9.19
CA ASP A 139 -33.61 -23.86 9.61
C ASP A 139 -34.53 -23.14 8.61
N ASP A 140 -34.07 -22.04 8.00
CA ASP A 140 -34.82 -21.34 6.95
C ASP A 140 -35.00 -22.24 5.72
N VAL A 141 -33.95 -22.96 5.33
CA VAL A 141 -33.97 -23.90 4.20
C VAL A 141 -34.89 -25.09 4.49
N VAL A 142 -34.82 -25.64 5.71
CA VAL A 142 -35.70 -26.75 6.14
C VAL A 142 -37.16 -26.30 6.17
N THR A 143 -37.44 -25.09 6.66
CA THR A 143 -38.78 -24.50 6.68
C THR A 143 -39.32 -24.33 5.26
N ALA A 144 -38.53 -23.76 4.35
CA ALA A 144 -38.92 -23.60 2.94
C ALA A 144 -39.23 -24.94 2.25
N TYR A 145 -38.49 -26.00 2.58
CA TYR A 145 -38.77 -27.35 2.07
C TYR A 145 -40.08 -27.91 2.62
N ASN A 146 -40.31 -27.80 3.93
CA ASN A 146 -41.53 -28.28 4.58
C ASN A 146 -42.80 -27.55 4.08
N GLU A 147 -42.65 -26.27 3.71
CA GLU A 147 -43.70 -25.47 3.08
C GLU A 147 -43.89 -25.76 1.58
N GLY A 148 -43.07 -26.63 0.99
CA GLY A 148 -43.13 -27.00 -0.43
C GLY A 148 -42.63 -25.91 -1.38
N LYS A 149 -41.89 -24.91 -0.89
CA LYS A 149 -41.35 -23.80 -1.70
C LYS A 149 -40.11 -24.18 -2.51
N ILE A 150 -39.40 -25.22 -2.08
CA ILE A 150 -38.20 -25.75 -2.72
C ILE A 150 -38.25 -27.27 -2.83
N SER A 151 -37.52 -27.82 -3.79
CA SER A 151 -37.36 -29.27 -3.97
C SER A 151 -36.39 -29.88 -2.96
N SER A 152 -36.40 -31.22 -2.85
CA SER A 152 -35.44 -31.95 -2.02
C SER A 152 -33.99 -31.77 -2.50
N GLU A 153 -33.76 -31.69 -3.81
CA GLU A 153 -32.43 -31.47 -4.38
C GLU A 153 -31.91 -30.06 -4.06
N GLU A 154 -32.77 -29.04 -4.18
CA GLU A 154 -32.41 -27.66 -3.83
C GLU A 154 -32.10 -27.51 -2.34
N ARG A 155 -32.89 -28.17 -1.48
CA ARG A 155 -32.64 -28.23 -0.04
C ARG A 155 -31.23 -28.74 0.24
N GLU A 156 -30.85 -29.88 -0.32
CA GLU A 156 -29.54 -30.50 -0.08
C GLU A 156 -28.39 -29.63 -0.59
N ARG A 157 -28.53 -29.03 -1.78
CA ARG A 157 -27.53 -28.09 -2.33
C ARG A 157 -27.34 -26.87 -1.43
N LEU A 158 -28.42 -26.27 -0.95
CA LEU A 158 -28.37 -25.09 -0.09
C LEU A 158 -27.75 -25.40 1.27
N ILE A 159 -28.12 -26.53 1.90
CA ILE A 159 -27.51 -26.96 3.16
C ILE A 159 -26.00 -27.15 3.00
N ASN A 160 -25.57 -27.90 1.97
CA ASN A 160 -24.14 -28.12 1.71
C ASN A 160 -23.38 -26.79 1.48
N SER A 161 -24.00 -25.85 0.75
CA SER A 161 -23.43 -24.52 0.54
C SER A 161 -23.29 -23.73 1.84
N ILE A 162 -24.33 -23.73 2.69
CA ILE A 162 -24.30 -23.06 4.00
C ILE A 162 -23.18 -23.64 4.87
N GLU A 163 -23.06 -24.96 4.95
CA GLU A 163 -22.02 -25.63 5.75
C GLU A 163 -20.61 -25.28 5.26
N CYS A 164 -20.39 -25.20 3.94
CA CYS A 164 -19.12 -24.80 3.36
C CYS A 164 -18.77 -23.35 3.73
N LEU A 165 -19.72 -22.43 3.57
CA LEU A 165 -19.53 -21.01 3.91
C LEU A 165 -19.29 -20.82 5.41
N GLN A 166 -20.05 -21.51 6.26
CA GLN A 166 -19.85 -21.49 7.71
C GLN A 166 -18.45 -22.00 8.10
N THR A 167 -17.97 -23.05 7.45
CA THR A 167 -16.61 -23.57 7.69
C THR A 167 -15.54 -22.52 7.35
N ILE A 168 -15.71 -21.79 6.24
CA ILE A 168 -14.82 -20.68 5.86
C ILE A 168 -14.88 -19.59 6.93
N ILE A 169 -16.07 -19.15 7.32
CA ILE A 169 -16.29 -18.09 8.31
C ILE A 169 -15.68 -18.43 9.68
N GLN A 170 -15.72 -19.70 10.07
CA GLN A 170 -15.16 -20.16 11.34
C GLN A 170 -13.63 -20.31 11.29
N SER A 171 -13.07 -20.77 10.17
CA SER A 171 -11.64 -21.11 10.06
C SER A 171 -10.75 -19.93 9.64
N HIS A 172 -11.22 -19.09 8.71
CA HIS A 172 -10.40 -18.03 8.12
C HIS A 172 -9.96 -16.93 9.10
N PRO A 173 -10.72 -16.57 10.15
CA PRO A 173 -10.23 -15.65 11.17
C PRO A 173 -8.93 -16.13 11.85
N GLN A 174 -8.81 -17.43 12.13
CA GLN A 174 -7.59 -18.00 12.73
C GLN A 174 -6.42 -17.96 11.74
N ILE A 175 -6.67 -18.31 10.48
CA ILE A 175 -5.67 -18.23 9.39
C ILE A 175 -5.15 -16.79 9.24
N LEU A 176 -6.04 -15.80 9.27
CA LEU A 176 -5.67 -14.39 9.19
C LEU A 176 -4.80 -13.94 10.35
N GLU A 177 -5.10 -14.38 11.58
CA GLU A 177 -4.26 -14.07 12.75
C GLU A 177 -2.88 -14.70 12.66
N GLU A 178 -2.77 -15.95 12.20
CA GLU A 178 -1.48 -16.61 11.96
C GLU A 178 -0.65 -15.88 10.90
N LEU A 179 -1.27 -15.49 9.78
CA LEU A 179 -0.59 -14.74 8.73
C LEU A 179 -0.12 -13.35 9.20
N LYS A 180 -0.94 -12.63 9.96
CA LYS A 180 -0.56 -11.33 10.54
C LYS A 180 0.59 -11.47 11.52
N LYS A 181 0.57 -12.50 12.36
CA LYS A 181 1.66 -12.80 13.30
C LYS A 181 2.96 -13.08 12.54
N GLY A 182 2.91 -13.95 11.52
CA GLY A 182 4.07 -14.24 10.68
C GLY A 182 4.62 -12.99 9.96
N LYS A 183 3.75 -12.08 9.53
CA LYS A 183 4.18 -10.78 8.98
C LYS A 183 4.93 -9.94 10.01
N ILE A 184 4.41 -9.83 11.24
CA ILE A 184 5.06 -9.08 12.32
C ILE A 184 6.46 -9.65 12.61
N ASP A 185 6.60 -10.97 12.65
CA ASP A 185 7.89 -11.63 12.88
C ASP A 185 8.89 -11.31 11.76
N LEU A 186 8.46 -11.34 10.50
CA LEU A 186 9.30 -10.95 9.36
C LEU A 186 9.70 -9.47 9.39
N LEU A 187 8.79 -8.59 9.81
CA LEU A 187 9.08 -7.15 9.96
C LEU A 187 10.09 -6.89 11.08
N ASN A 188 9.99 -7.61 12.20
CA ASN A 188 10.97 -7.56 13.28
C ASN A 188 12.34 -8.04 12.79
N GLN A 189 12.41 -9.17 12.08
CA GLN A 189 13.66 -9.66 11.49
C GLN A 189 14.30 -8.65 10.52
N LEU A 190 13.48 -7.98 9.71
CA LEU A 190 13.94 -6.92 8.79
C LEU A 190 14.49 -5.70 9.54
N ARG A 191 13.90 -5.37 10.70
CA ARG A 191 14.36 -4.29 11.58
C ARG A 191 15.66 -4.65 12.30
N ASP A 192 15.80 -5.90 12.74
CA ASP A 192 16.96 -6.34 13.52
C ASP A 192 18.20 -6.60 12.64
N THR A 193 18.07 -6.49 11.31
CA THR A 193 19.19 -6.51 10.35
C THR A 193 19.82 -5.13 10.10
N TYR A 194 19.49 -4.11 10.91
CA TYR A 194 20.09 -2.75 10.85
C TYR A 194 21.33 -2.61 11.74
#